data_AF-A0A3A4ZJ80-F1
#
_entry.id   AF-A0A3A4ZJ80-F1
#
_cell.length_a   1.000
_cell.length_b   1.000
_cell.length_c   1.000
_cell.angle_alpha   90.00
_cell.angle_beta   90.00
_cell.angle_gamma   90.00
#
_symmetry.space_group_name_H-M   'P 1'
#
loop_
_entity.id
_entity.type
_entity.pdbx_description
1 polymer ?
#
loop_
_entity_poly.entity_id
_entity_poly.type
_entity_poly.pdbx_seq_one_letter_code
_entity_poly.pdbx_strand_id
1 'polypeptide(L)' 'MKHPSRPIIFSLTIGIIFGFVTSSLLGSSKQPKNCSEIGQVYLEIAKLEKNITDYSSDEWIKIVDDETRLINDCHESLQ' A
#
# COMPACT_ATOMS: atom_id res chain seq x y z
N MET A 1 2.50 24.00 33.81
CA MET A 1 3.54 23.54 32.86
C MET A 1 3.00 22.29 32.17
N LYS A 2 2.03 22.41 31.25
CA LYS A 2 2.11 22.41 29.78
C LYS A 2 2.92 21.24 29.17
N HIS A 3 2.28 20.06 29.11
CA HIS A 3 2.66 18.99 28.19
C HIS A 3 2.34 19.43 26.75
N PRO A 4 3.28 19.39 25.80
CA PRO A 4 2.94 19.47 24.39
C PRO A 4 2.41 18.12 23.92
N SER A 5 1.10 18.07 23.68
CA SER A 5 0.39 17.04 22.91
C SER A 5 1.07 16.87 21.55
N ARG A 6 1.80 15.76 21.37
CA ARG A 6 2.36 15.39 20.06
C ARG A 6 1.20 15.05 19.12
N PRO A 7 1.20 15.57 17.88
CA PRO A 7 0.05 15.51 16.99
C PRO A 7 -0.13 14.11 16.39
N ILE A 8 -1.31 13.56 16.60
CA ILE A 8 -1.86 12.37 15.92
C ILE A 8 -2.23 12.77 14.47
N ILE A 9 -1.25 13.18 13.67
CA ILE A 9 -1.47 13.67 12.30
C ILE A 9 -0.68 12.84 11.27
N PHE A 10 0.19 11.92 11.70
CA PHE A 10 1.02 11.14 10.78
C PHE A 10 0.38 9.88 10.22
N SER A 11 -0.76 9.41 10.75
CA SER A 11 -1.36 8.13 10.33
C SER A 11 -2.45 8.25 9.25
N LEU A 12 -2.93 9.45 8.94
CA LEU A 12 -4.08 9.64 8.02
C LEU A 12 -3.70 10.18 6.64
N THR A 13 -2.50 10.75 6.49
CA THR A 13 -2.04 11.29 5.21
C THR A 13 -1.58 10.20 4.23
N ILE A 14 -1.10 9.06 4.73
CA ILE A 14 -0.67 7.93 3.87
C ILE A 14 -1.89 7.29 3.18
N GLY A 15 -3.03 7.14 3.87
CA GLY A 15 -4.24 6.54 3.28
C GLY A 15 -4.89 7.39 2.18
N ILE A 16 -4.81 8.73 2.28
CA ILE A 16 -5.48 9.63 1.32
C ILE A 16 -4.64 9.83 0.05
N ILE A 17 -3.31 9.88 0.16
CA ILE A 17 -2.43 10.00 -1.01
C ILE A 17 -2.45 8.68 -1.80
N PHE A 18 -2.48 7.53 -1.11
CA PHE A 18 -2.66 6.22 -1.76
C PHE A 18 -4.03 6.12 -2.45
N GLY A 19 -5.12 6.54 -1.78
CA GLY A 19 -6.46 6.50 -2.36
C GLY A 19 -6.69 7.41 -3.58
N PHE A 20 -5.97 8.53 -3.70
CA PHE A 20 -6.16 9.47 -4.81
C PHE A 20 -5.36 9.11 -6.06
N VAL A 21 -4.17 8.52 -5.90
CA VAL A 21 -3.34 8.07 -7.04
C VAL A 21 -3.92 6.80 -7.66
N THR A 22 -4.41 5.85 -6.86
CA THR A 22 -5.09 4.65 -7.37
C THR A 22 -6.41 4.98 -8.06
N SER A 23 -7.17 5.96 -7.57
CA SER A 23 -8.45 6.36 -8.19
C SER A 23 -8.27 7.05 -9.55
N SER A 24 -7.12 7.68 -9.77
CA SER A 24 -6.86 8.48 -10.99
C SER A 24 -6.10 7.70 -12.07
N LEU A 25 -5.24 6.75 -11.70
CA LEU A 25 -4.55 5.87 -12.66
C LEU A 25 -5.44 4.69 -13.09
N LEU A 26 -6.25 4.13 -12.19
CA LEU A 26 -7.16 3.02 -12.45
C LEU A 26 -8.58 3.54 -12.71
N GLY A 27 -8.77 4.32 -13.77
CA GLY A 27 -10.07 4.87 -14.18
C GLY A 27 -11.18 3.85 -14.51
N SER A 28 -11.06 2.58 -14.12
CA SER A 28 -12.13 1.58 -14.30
C SER A 28 -11.96 0.22 -13.57
N SER A 29 -10.94 -0.03 -12.75
CA SER A 29 -10.70 -1.39 -12.27
C SER A 29 -10.98 -1.54 -10.78
N LYS A 30 -12.09 -2.24 -10.52
CA LYS A 30 -12.41 -3.08 -9.35
C LYS A 30 -11.62 -2.72 -8.09
N GLN A 31 -12.31 -2.11 -7.11
CA GLN A 31 -11.82 -2.14 -5.73
C GLN A 31 -11.52 -3.59 -5.34
N PRO A 32 -10.34 -3.87 -4.75
CA PRO A 32 -9.99 -5.21 -4.32
C PRO A 32 -11.03 -5.70 -3.31
N LYS A 33 -11.61 -6.87 -3.59
CA LYS A 33 -12.73 -7.44 -2.81
C LYS A 33 -12.25 -8.32 -1.65
N ASN A 34 -10.98 -8.69 -1.65
CA ASN A 34 -10.35 -9.55 -0.65
C ASN A 34 -8.87 -9.17 -0.47
N CYS A 35 -8.26 -9.62 0.62
CA CYS A 35 -6.87 -9.28 0.95
C CYS A 35 -5.87 -9.71 -0.13
N SER A 36 -6.13 -10.80 -0.86
CA SER A 36 -5.24 -11.25 -1.94
C SER A 36 -5.27 -10.30 -3.15
N GLU A 37 -6.44 -9.76 -3.50
CA GLU A 37 -6.55 -8.75 -4.56
C GLU A 37 -5.85 -7.43 -4.19
N ILE A 38 -5.75 -7.09 -2.90
CA ILE A 38 -5.00 -5.91 -2.43
C ILE A 38 -3.51 -6.05 -2.74
N GLY A 39 -2.91 -7.21 -2.40
CA GLY A 39 -1.49 -7.46 -2.66
C GLY A 39 -1.15 -7.41 -4.15
N GLN A 40 -2.01 -8.00 -5.00
CA GLN A 40 -1.82 -7.94 -6.45
C GLN A 40 -1.85 -6.51 -7.00
N VAL A 41 -2.82 -5.70 -6.58
CA VAL A 41 -2.90 -4.29 -7.01
C VAL A 41 -1.67 -3.52 -6.53
N TYR A 42 -1.22 -3.76 -5.30
CA TYR A 42 -0.01 -3.14 -4.75
C TYR A 42 1.23 -3.46 -5.60
N LEU A 43 1.45 -4.72 -5.96
CA LEU A 43 2.59 -5.14 -6.79
C LEU A 43 2.54 -4.52 -8.19
N GLU A 44 1.37 -4.47 -8.83
CA GLU A 44 1.22 -3.88 -10.17
C GLU A 44 1.53 -2.37 -10.17
N ILE A 45 1.06 -1.64 -9.15
CA ILE A 45 1.39 -0.23 -8.98
C ILE A 45 2.90 -0.07 -8.75
N ALA A 46 3.49 -0.86 -7.86
CA ALA A 46 4.91 -0.78 -7.54
C ALA A 46 5.80 -1.04 -8.77
N LYS A 47 5.43 -2.01 -9.62
CA LYS A 47 6.12 -2.25 -10.91
C LYS A 47 6.11 -1.02 -11.81
N LEU A 48 4.95 -0.37 -11.95
CA LEU A 48 4.78 0.79 -12.82
C LEU A 48 5.47 2.05 -12.26
N GLU A 49 5.27 2.35 -10.99
CA GLU A 49 5.80 3.56 -10.35
C GLU A 49 7.33 3.54 -10.23
N LYS A 50 7.90 2.37 -9.91
CA LYS A 50 9.35 2.20 -9.72
C LYS A 50 10.06 1.68 -10.97
N ASN A 51 9.32 1.46 -12.06
CA ASN A 51 9.83 0.90 -13.30
C ASN A 51 10.64 -0.40 -13.06
N ILE A 52 10.11 -1.27 -12.19
CA ILE A 52 10.78 -2.52 -11.84
C ILE A 52 10.75 -3.45 -13.06
N THR A 53 11.93 -3.78 -13.54
CA THR A 53 12.12 -4.74 -14.63
C THR A 53 12.99 -5.93 -14.20
N ASP A 54 13.75 -5.77 -13.12
CA ASP A 54 14.55 -6.83 -12.48
C ASP A 54 13.89 -7.32 -11.18
N TYR A 55 13.27 -8.50 -11.27
CA TYR A 55 12.61 -9.17 -10.16
C TYR A 55 13.57 -9.92 -9.22
N SER A 56 14.88 -9.82 -9.42
CA SER A 56 15.90 -10.33 -8.49
C SER A 56 16.54 -9.22 -7.65
N SER A 57 16.17 -7.96 -7.91
CA SER A 57 16.69 -6.80 -7.20
C SER A 57 16.23 -6.75 -5.73
N ASP A 58 17.08 -6.20 -4.86
CA ASP A 58 16.75 -5.95 -3.46
C ASP A 58 15.50 -5.07 -3.32
N GLU A 59 15.26 -4.17 -4.29
CA GLU A 59 14.07 -3.33 -4.32
C GLU A 59 12.81 -4.15 -4.57
N TRP A 60 12.83 -5.09 -5.51
CA TRP A 60 11.68 -5.99 -5.74
C TRP A 60 11.44 -6.91 -4.56
N ILE A 61 12.50 -7.47 -3.95
CA ILE A 61 12.39 -8.32 -2.76
C ILE A 61 11.69 -7.55 -1.63
N LYS A 62 12.08 -6.29 -1.41
CA LYS A 62 11.45 -5.44 -0.41
C LYS A 62 9.98 -5.15 -0.71
N ILE A 63 9.63 -4.91 -1.97
CA ILE A 63 8.24 -4.70 -2.40
C ILE A 63 7.38 -5.95 -2.12
N VAL A 64 7.91 -7.15 -2.37
CA VAL A 64 7.21 -8.41 -2.08
C VAL A 64 7.05 -8.63 -0.56
N ASP A 65 8.05 -8.28 0.24
CA ASP A 65 7.95 -8.35 1.71
C ASP A 65 6.89 -7.38 2.25
N ASP A 66 6.87 -6.14 1.75
CA ASP A 66 5.86 -5.14 2.10
C ASP A 66 4.45 -5.59 1.67
N GLU A 67 4.30 -6.27 0.52
CA GLU A 67 3.03 -6.87 0.08
C GLU A 67 2.56 -7.98 1.03
N THR A 68 3.46 -8.86 1.45
CA THR A 68 3.12 -9.94 2.38
C THR A 68 2.64 -9.37 3.72
N ARG A 69 3.30 -8.32 4.23
CA ARG A 69 2.84 -7.62 5.43
C ARG A 69 1.45 -7.00 5.22
N LEU A 70 1.22 -6.34 4.09
CA LEU A 70 -0.08 -5.73 3.77
C LEU A 70 -1.22 -6.77 3.74
N ILE A 71 -0.98 -7.95 3.18
CA ILE A 71 -1.95 -9.05 3.18
C ILE A 71 -2.23 -9.52 4.61
N ASN A 72 -1.19 -9.74 5.41
CA ASN A 72 -1.35 -10.19 6.80
C ASN A 72 -2.12 -9.17 7.64
N ASP A 73 -1.78 -7.89 7.57
CA ASP A 73 -2.48 -6.81 8.27
C ASP A 73 -3.96 -6.75 7.87
N CYS A 74 -4.28 -6.99 6.60
CA CYS A 74 -5.65 -7.08 6.11
C CYS A 74 -6.42 -8.26 6.72
N HIS A 75 -5.77 -9.43 6.81
CA HIS A 75 -6.38 -10.62 7.42
C HIS A 75 -6.64 -10.44 8.92
N GLU A 76 -5.70 -9.84 9.66
CA GLU A 76 -5.85 -9.56 11.09
C GLU A 76 -6.97 -8.55 11.36
N SER A 77 -7.17 -7.57 10.47
CA SER A 77 -8.24 -6.58 10.59
C SER A 77 -9.65 -7.13 10.35
N LEU A 78 -9.78 -8.35 9.81
CA LEU A 78 -11.05 -9.02 9.56
C LEU A 78 -11.46 -10.01 10.67
N GLN A 79 -10.60 -10.23 11.68
CA GLN A 79 -10.85 -11.05 12.87
C GLN A 79 -11.42 -10.22 14.03
#